data_AF-A0A9P1JL97-F1
#
_entry.id   AF-A0A9P1JL97-F1
#
_cell.length_a   1.000
_cell.length_b   1.000
_cell.length_c   1.000
_cell.angle_alpha   90.00
_cell.angle_beta   90.00
_cell.angle_gamma   90.00
#
_symmetry.space_group_name_H-M   'P 1'
#
loop_
_entity.id
_entity.type
_entity.pdbx_description
1 polymer ?
#
loop_
_entity_poly.entity_id
_entity_poly.type
_entity_poly.pdbx_seq_one_letter_code
_entity_poly.pdbx_strand_id
1 'polypeptide(L)'
;MMSDNKVTYHEVDFLLPAQRFNIQFSYVSQKGLPFVREFVLRLVHVSPMSKAQISTYFGFSRHETEEAISDLVQRGELTLSPDGRLVLTEKSQGYFSEIGEIPQLSTVQDSGATLSFDLATFSCFSNKNVQDKWKAGISLKIDDSNASQSEKLVEKHFQHQFNQILDKGYLSHLQTQDGKEQPSVYTVNSVNKLRQLPLRLTTEFQMDIDGKSVEREDYEELISSECVHELMAIELARVSTLNNTMSIFKSMVSLSDEETLKLFDSKTNLINPNYVEEMQALERHTASGRATFLGPIYSKGNWQKLQKALAPMLAKRIESKADKGSSRFTWIAPSDPFWAKSDRFISSLSDFIHKSSTKEKRLYKPVLYVPVSDDRDSRIAKQWKNELGQFHKDVNGLAEGFLDGNVEILHLEGELAVVIYHFAQPETLPVTMPLGFISTDQATVSKIGKLVIDYVAGSSSFDKPNDCGSISSIVKSS
;
A
#
# COMPACT_ATOMS: atom_id res chain seq x y z
N MET A 1 29.03 15.41 -3.46
CA MET A 1 27.89 14.45 -3.48
C MET A 1 27.53 14.20 -2.04
N MET A 2 26.52 14.91 -1.53
CA MET A 2 25.99 14.71 -0.19
C MET A 2 25.23 13.38 -0.20
N SER A 3 25.70 12.37 0.51
CA SER A 3 24.88 11.22 0.82
C SER A 3 23.73 11.70 1.70
N ASP A 4 22.51 11.58 1.19
CA ASP A 4 21.26 11.74 1.92
C ASP A 4 21.25 10.75 3.10
N ASN A 5 21.79 11.14 4.26
CA ASN A 5 21.68 10.37 5.49
C ASN A 5 20.26 10.59 6.07
N LYS A 6 19.27 9.97 5.44
CA LYS A 6 17.89 9.91 5.92
C LYS A 6 17.64 8.52 6.50
N VAL A 7 16.92 8.46 7.61
CA VAL A 7 16.50 7.17 8.20
C VAL A 7 14.99 7.12 8.35
N THR A 8 14.37 6.03 7.92
CA THR A 8 12.95 5.77 8.16
C THR A 8 12.75 5.35 9.61
N TYR A 9 11.89 6.06 10.34
CA TYR A 9 11.58 5.78 11.74
C TYR A 9 10.17 5.26 11.98
N HIS A 10 9.23 5.53 11.06
CA HIS A 10 7.90 4.95 11.10
C HIS A 10 7.36 4.76 9.68
N GLU A 11 6.58 3.71 9.47
CA GLU A 11 5.78 3.50 8.26
C GLU A 11 4.30 3.48 8.64
N VAL A 12 3.48 4.31 7.99
CA VAL A 12 2.03 4.40 8.26
C VAL A 12 1.27 4.28 6.93
N ASP A 13 0.25 3.45 6.93
CA ASP A 13 -0.69 3.29 5.82
C ASP A 13 -1.82 4.31 5.95
N PHE A 14 -2.01 5.12 4.91
CA PHE A 14 -3.17 5.96 4.75
C PHE A 14 -4.16 5.31 3.78
N LEU A 15 -5.44 5.39 4.11
CA LEU A 15 -6.53 4.80 3.34
C LEU A 15 -7.29 5.94 2.66
N LEU A 16 -6.92 6.23 1.41
CA LEU A 16 -7.56 7.24 0.59
C LEU A 16 -8.86 6.65 0.01
N PRO A 17 -10.03 7.27 0.22
CA PRO A 17 -11.28 6.75 -0.33
C PRO A 17 -11.21 6.62 -1.85
N ALA A 18 -11.57 5.44 -2.37
CA ALA A 18 -11.61 5.16 -3.80
C ALA A 18 -12.88 4.37 -4.16
N GLN A 19 -13.16 4.32 -5.46
CA GLN A 19 -14.29 3.58 -6.00
C GLN A 19 -13.88 2.84 -7.28
N ARG A 20 -14.49 1.68 -7.48
CA ARG A 20 -14.34 0.88 -8.70
C ARG A 20 -15.54 1.13 -9.60
N PHE A 21 -15.27 1.33 -10.89
CA PHE A 21 -16.27 1.68 -11.90
C PHE A 21 -16.22 0.69 -13.07
N ASN A 22 -17.39 0.43 -13.65
CA ASN A 22 -17.50 -0.12 -14.99
C ASN A 22 -17.68 1.04 -15.97
N ILE A 23 -16.75 1.21 -16.90
CA ILE A 23 -16.73 2.29 -17.87
C ILE A 23 -16.94 1.69 -19.25
N GLN A 24 -17.99 2.12 -19.95
CA GLN A 24 -18.23 1.78 -21.35
C GLN A 24 -17.89 2.99 -22.20
N PHE A 25 -17.09 2.83 -23.24
CA PHE A 25 -16.60 3.92 -24.07
C PHE A 25 -16.35 3.46 -25.49
N SER A 26 -16.36 4.41 -26.41
CA SER A 26 -15.95 4.21 -27.79
C SER A 26 -14.59 4.88 -27.99
N TYR A 27 -13.71 4.26 -28.75
CA TYR A 27 -12.38 4.77 -29.06
C TYR A 27 -12.13 4.71 -30.57
N VAL A 28 -11.34 5.67 -31.06
CA VAL A 28 -10.82 5.67 -32.42
C VAL A 28 -9.49 4.93 -32.41
N SER A 29 -9.39 3.93 -33.27
CA SER A 29 -8.14 3.24 -33.57
C SER A 29 -7.91 3.21 -35.06
N GLN A 30 -6.64 3.21 -35.45
CA GLN A 30 -6.25 2.93 -36.81
C GLN A 30 -6.26 1.42 -37.05
N LYS A 31 -7.05 0.99 -38.03
CA LYS A 31 -7.12 -0.41 -38.46
C LYS A 31 -6.51 -0.53 -39.85
N GLY A 32 -5.57 -1.45 -39.99
CA GLY A 32 -5.03 -1.85 -41.28
C GLY A 32 -6.11 -2.42 -42.21
N LEU A 33 -5.87 -2.34 -43.51
CA LEU A 33 -6.76 -2.89 -44.52
C LEU A 33 -6.55 -4.41 -44.66
N PRO A 34 -7.55 -5.17 -45.17
CA PRO A 34 -7.33 -6.57 -45.54
C PRO A 34 -6.15 -6.70 -46.52
N PHE A 35 -5.34 -7.75 -46.37
CA PHE A 35 -4.05 -7.92 -47.07
C PHE A 35 -4.08 -7.56 -48.56
N VAL A 36 -4.97 -8.17 -49.35
CA VAL A 36 -5.05 -7.90 -50.81
C VAL A 36 -5.39 -6.43 -51.09
N ARG A 37 -6.33 -5.86 -50.34
CA ARG A 37 -6.78 -4.47 -50.48
C ARG A 37 -5.67 -3.49 -50.11
N GLU A 38 -4.93 -3.74 -49.02
CA GLU A 38 -3.76 -2.96 -48.65
C GLU A 38 -2.75 -2.91 -49.80
N PHE A 39 -2.27 -4.08 -50.24
CA PHE A 39 -1.13 -4.14 -51.14
C PHE A 39 -1.47 -3.59 -52.54
N VAL A 40 -2.70 -3.81 -53.02
CA VAL A 40 -3.15 -3.21 -54.28
C VAL A 40 -3.18 -1.68 -54.17
N LEU A 41 -3.74 -1.12 -53.08
CA LEU A 41 -3.76 0.33 -52.89
C LEU A 41 -2.36 0.91 -52.73
N ARG A 42 -1.44 0.23 -52.02
CA ARG A 42 -0.02 0.62 -51.90
C ARG A 42 0.68 0.66 -53.25
N LEU A 43 0.48 -0.36 -54.08
CA LEU A 43 1.08 -0.43 -55.41
C LEU A 43 0.60 0.73 -56.29
N VAL A 44 -0.71 1.00 -56.29
CA VAL A 44 -1.30 2.10 -57.06
C VAL A 44 -0.90 3.47 -56.50
N HIS A 45 -0.67 3.58 -55.19
CA HIS A 45 -0.17 4.80 -54.56
C HIS A 45 1.23 5.16 -55.04
N VAL A 46 2.11 4.14 -55.18
CA VAL A 46 3.47 4.32 -55.68
C VAL A 46 3.47 4.72 -57.16
N SER A 47 2.59 4.12 -57.97
CA SER A 47 2.47 4.46 -59.39
C SER A 47 1.13 4.03 -59.98
N PRO A 48 0.49 4.83 -60.86
CA PRO A 48 -0.70 4.42 -61.59
C PRO A 48 -0.48 3.13 -62.40
N MET A 49 -1.34 2.11 -62.18
CA MET A 49 -1.20 0.78 -62.79
C MET A 49 -2.41 0.38 -63.64
N SER A 50 -2.18 -0.40 -64.70
CA SER A 50 -3.25 -1.14 -65.38
C SER A 50 -3.63 -2.43 -64.63
N LYS A 51 -4.82 -2.97 -64.89
CA LYS A 51 -5.26 -4.27 -64.34
C LYS A 51 -4.24 -5.40 -64.61
N ALA A 52 -3.66 -5.43 -65.82
CA ALA A 52 -2.68 -6.44 -66.22
C ALA A 52 -1.37 -6.33 -65.42
N GLN A 53 -0.93 -5.10 -65.11
CA GLN A 53 0.26 -4.87 -64.28
C GLN A 53 0.04 -5.32 -62.83
N ILE A 54 -1.14 -5.05 -62.26
CA ILE A 54 -1.51 -5.51 -60.92
C ILE A 54 -1.56 -7.04 -60.87
N SER A 55 -2.21 -7.68 -61.86
CA SER A 55 -2.25 -9.15 -61.99
C SER A 55 -0.86 -9.76 -62.07
N THR A 56 0.02 -9.19 -62.91
CA THR A 56 1.40 -9.67 -63.07
C THR A 56 2.23 -9.48 -61.80
N TYR A 57 2.09 -8.33 -61.13
CA TYR A 57 2.86 -8.03 -59.93
C TYR A 57 2.51 -8.95 -58.76
N PHE A 58 1.22 -9.20 -58.52
CA PHE A 58 0.76 -10.04 -57.41
C PHE A 58 0.62 -11.53 -57.76
N GLY A 59 0.76 -11.90 -59.04
CA GLY A 59 0.54 -13.26 -59.51
C GLY A 59 -0.92 -13.71 -59.46
N PHE A 60 -1.87 -12.77 -59.44
CA PHE A 60 -3.30 -13.07 -59.42
C PHE A 60 -3.76 -13.66 -60.75
N SER A 61 -4.63 -14.66 -60.66
CA SER A 61 -5.43 -15.12 -61.79
C SER A 61 -6.35 -14.00 -62.31
N ARG A 62 -6.91 -14.18 -63.50
CA ARG A 62 -7.86 -13.23 -64.08
C ARG A 62 -9.08 -13.00 -63.18
N HIS A 63 -9.55 -14.03 -62.50
CA HIS A 63 -10.72 -13.93 -61.63
C HIS A 63 -10.40 -13.15 -60.36
N GLU A 64 -9.29 -13.49 -59.68
CA GLU A 64 -8.83 -12.79 -58.47
C GLU A 64 -8.51 -11.32 -58.74
N THR A 65 -7.90 -11.02 -59.89
CA THR A 65 -7.62 -9.63 -60.30
C THR A 65 -8.91 -8.82 -60.46
N GLU A 66 -9.92 -9.41 -61.11
CA GLU A 66 -11.20 -8.72 -61.33
C GLU A 66 -11.96 -8.53 -60.01
N GLU A 67 -11.95 -9.53 -59.13
CA GLU A 67 -12.56 -9.43 -57.80
C GLU A 67 -11.88 -8.37 -56.93
N ALA A 68 -10.54 -8.41 -56.84
CA ALA A 68 -9.75 -7.47 -56.04
C ALA A 68 -9.92 -6.02 -56.53
N ILE A 69 -9.94 -5.80 -57.84
CA ILE A 69 -10.06 -4.44 -58.40
C ILE A 69 -11.51 -3.95 -58.38
N SER A 70 -12.49 -4.80 -58.71
CA SER A 70 -13.91 -4.42 -58.70
C SER A 70 -14.38 -4.05 -57.30
N ASP A 71 -13.94 -4.76 -56.25
CA ASP A 71 -14.27 -4.42 -54.87
C ASP A 71 -13.74 -3.01 -54.51
N LEU A 72 -12.50 -2.68 -54.87
CA LEU A 72 -11.90 -1.36 -54.63
C LEU A 72 -12.58 -0.24 -55.42
N VAL A 73 -12.96 -0.49 -56.68
CA VAL A 73 -13.71 0.49 -57.48
C VAL A 73 -15.12 0.69 -56.91
N GLN A 74 -15.81 -0.38 -56.52
CA GLN A 74 -17.15 -0.31 -55.93
C GLN A 74 -17.15 0.44 -54.59
N ARG A 75 -16.08 0.32 -53.80
CA ARG A 75 -15.87 1.07 -52.55
C ARG A 75 -15.49 2.54 -52.78
N GLY A 76 -15.29 2.95 -54.05
CA GLY A 76 -14.86 4.29 -54.43
C GLY A 76 -13.41 4.57 -54.03
N GLU A 77 -12.54 3.56 -54.04
CA GLU A 77 -11.13 3.68 -53.62
C GLU A 77 -10.17 3.72 -54.80
N LEU A 78 -10.57 3.11 -55.92
CA LEU A 78 -9.86 3.23 -57.20
C LEU A 78 -10.77 3.86 -58.25
N THR A 79 -10.17 4.66 -59.12
CA THR A 79 -10.82 5.17 -60.32
C THR A 79 -9.88 5.06 -61.52
N LEU A 80 -10.42 5.18 -62.73
CA LEU A 80 -9.63 5.21 -63.95
C LEU A 80 -9.23 6.65 -64.27
N SER A 81 -7.94 6.84 -64.54
CA SER A 81 -7.39 8.07 -65.10
C SER A 81 -7.75 8.21 -66.59
N PRO A 82 -7.59 9.40 -67.20
CA PRO A 82 -7.87 9.62 -68.62
C PRO A 82 -7.07 8.73 -69.57
N ASP A 83 -5.89 8.25 -69.15
CA ASP A 83 -5.02 7.32 -69.87
C ASP A 83 -5.34 5.83 -69.59
N GLY A 84 -6.44 5.55 -68.89
CA GLY A 84 -6.94 4.19 -68.66
C GLY A 84 -6.18 3.40 -67.58
N ARG A 85 -5.45 4.08 -66.69
CA ARG A 85 -4.77 3.47 -65.54
C ARG A 85 -5.59 3.63 -64.27
N LEU A 86 -5.42 2.71 -63.33
CA LEU A 86 -6.01 2.81 -62.00
C LEU A 86 -5.20 3.79 -61.16
N VAL A 87 -5.91 4.72 -60.53
CA VAL A 87 -5.37 5.71 -59.59
C VAL A 87 -6.21 5.71 -58.32
N LEU A 88 -5.60 6.15 -57.21
CA LEU A 88 -6.32 6.40 -55.97
C LEU A 88 -7.33 7.53 -56.15
N THR A 89 -8.44 7.45 -55.43
CA THR A 89 -9.40 8.55 -55.29
C THR A 89 -8.99 9.47 -54.14
N GLU A 90 -9.62 10.63 -54.00
CA GLU A 90 -9.41 11.52 -52.84
C GLU A 90 -9.64 10.80 -51.50
N LYS A 91 -10.66 9.91 -51.45
CA LYS A 91 -10.98 9.09 -50.29
C LYS A 91 -9.82 8.17 -49.89
N SER A 92 -9.26 7.43 -50.84
CA SER A 92 -8.22 6.43 -50.55
C SER A 92 -6.82 7.04 -50.45
N GLN A 93 -6.58 8.23 -51.01
CA GLN A 93 -5.37 8.99 -50.70
C GLN A 93 -5.29 9.36 -49.22
N GLY A 94 -6.43 9.69 -48.59
CA GLY A 94 -6.49 9.99 -47.16
C GLY A 94 -6.18 8.81 -46.23
N TYR A 95 -5.98 7.59 -46.75
CA TYR A 95 -5.54 6.44 -45.95
C TYR A 95 -4.03 6.44 -45.71
N PHE A 96 -3.27 7.25 -46.44
CA PHE A 96 -1.82 7.25 -46.41
C PHE A 96 -1.27 8.57 -45.86
N SER A 97 -0.29 8.48 -44.96
CA SER A 97 0.52 9.61 -44.51
C SER A 97 1.65 9.95 -45.49
N GLU A 98 2.32 8.93 -46.01
CA GLU A 98 3.38 9.06 -47.02
C GLU A 98 3.19 8.10 -48.20
N ILE A 99 3.92 8.34 -49.30
CA ILE A 99 3.82 7.53 -50.51
C ILE A 99 4.23 6.07 -50.24
N GLY A 100 3.35 5.12 -50.54
CA GLY A 100 3.61 3.68 -50.37
C GLY A 100 3.64 3.16 -48.92
N GLU A 101 3.32 3.98 -47.92
CA GLU A 101 3.15 3.54 -46.54
C GLU A 101 1.95 2.59 -46.36
N ILE A 102 1.83 2.01 -45.16
CA ILE A 102 0.70 1.13 -44.81
C ILE A 102 -0.57 2.01 -44.69
N PRO A 103 -1.61 1.76 -45.49
CA PRO A 103 -2.86 2.50 -45.42
C PRO A 103 -3.60 2.18 -44.11
N GLN A 104 -4.09 3.22 -43.44
CA GLN A 104 -4.78 3.11 -42.16
C GLN A 104 -6.18 3.71 -42.26
N LEU A 105 -7.17 3.00 -41.71
CA LEU A 105 -8.53 3.51 -41.55
C LEU A 105 -8.80 3.83 -40.09
N SER A 106 -9.20 5.08 -39.82
CA SER A 106 -9.78 5.43 -38.52
C SER A 106 -11.12 4.72 -38.36
N THR A 107 -11.20 3.83 -37.38
CA THR A 107 -12.43 3.12 -37.03
C THR A 107 -12.82 3.41 -35.59
N VAL A 108 -14.08 3.76 -35.37
CA VAL A 108 -14.66 3.85 -34.03
C VAL A 108 -15.04 2.45 -33.58
N GLN A 109 -14.56 2.06 -32.42
CA GLN A 109 -14.80 0.75 -31.81
C GLN A 109 -15.31 0.94 -30.39
N ASP A 110 -16.22 0.07 -29.95
CA ASP A 110 -16.74 0.07 -28.58
C ASP A 110 -15.89 -0.83 -27.69
N SER A 111 -15.70 -0.41 -26.44
CA SER A 111 -15.03 -1.17 -25.41
C SER A 111 -15.62 -0.92 -24.04
N GLY A 112 -15.21 -1.76 -23.10
CA GLY A 112 -15.53 -1.63 -21.69
C GLY A 112 -14.32 -1.94 -20.82
N ALA A 113 -14.21 -1.28 -19.68
CA ALA A 113 -13.15 -1.52 -18.71
C ALA A 113 -13.64 -1.38 -17.28
N THR A 114 -13.01 -2.15 -16.38
CA THR A 114 -13.26 -2.02 -14.94
C THR A 114 -12.05 -1.41 -14.24
N LEU A 115 -12.12 -0.11 -14.02
CA LEU A 115 -11.02 0.71 -13.47
C LEU A 115 -11.38 1.24 -12.08
N SER A 116 -10.36 1.64 -11.33
CA SER A 116 -10.52 2.23 -10.00
C SER A 116 -9.89 3.61 -9.95
N PHE A 117 -10.58 4.51 -9.27
CA PHE A 117 -10.20 5.92 -9.14
C PHE A 117 -10.26 6.32 -7.68
N ASP A 118 -9.24 7.03 -7.19
CA ASP A 118 -9.35 7.68 -5.89
C ASP A 118 -10.34 8.85 -5.95
N LEU A 119 -10.91 9.23 -4.82
CA LEU A 119 -11.94 10.27 -4.76
C LEU A 119 -11.40 11.65 -4.37
N ALA A 120 -10.08 11.81 -4.19
CA ALA A 120 -9.48 13.13 -3.94
C ALA A 120 -9.07 13.80 -5.26
N THR A 121 -8.31 13.07 -6.07
CA THR A 121 -7.67 13.55 -7.30
C THR A 121 -8.21 12.86 -8.56
N PHE A 122 -9.00 11.79 -8.39
CA PHE A 122 -9.49 10.96 -9.48
C PHE A 122 -8.35 10.42 -10.35
N SER A 123 -7.26 10.01 -9.74
CA SER A 123 -6.17 9.28 -10.37
C SER A 123 -6.57 7.82 -10.57
N CYS A 124 -6.41 7.31 -11.79
CA CYS A 124 -6.65 5.90 -12.08
C CYS A 124 -5.50 5.03 -11.54
N PHE A 125 -5.84 3.96 -10.80
CA PHE A 125 -4.86 3.03 -10.24
C PHE A 125 -5.23 1.55 -10.48
N SER A 126 -4.21 0.69 -10.36
CA SER A 126 -4.32 -0.75 -10.61
C SER A 126 -5.11 -1.49 -9.54
N ASN A 127 -5.96 -2.43 -9.98
CA ASN A 127 -6.75 -3.30 -9.11
C ASN A 127 -6.01 -4.59 -8.69
N LYS A 128 -4.74 -4.78 -9.04
CA LYS A 128 -4.03 -6.07 -8.87
C LYS A 128 -3.88 -6.52 -7.41
N ASN A 129 -3.90 -5.60 -6.43
CA ASN A 129 -3.62 -5.89 -5.03
C ASN A 129 -4.78 -5.59 -4.06
N VAL A 130 -6.01 -5.58 -4.57
CA VAL A 130 -7.20 -5.28 -3.76
C VAL A 130 -7.54 -6.49 -2.86
N GLN A 131 -6.75 -6.70 -1.80
CA GLN A 131 -7.08 -7.65 -0.72
C GLN A 131 -8.15 -7.02 0.16
N ASP A 132 -9.26 -7.71 0.45
CA ASP A 132 -10.38 -7.21 1.29
C ASP A 132 -10.03 -6.85 2.76
N LYS A 133 -8.74 -6.73 3.10
CA LYS A 133 -8.19 -6.47 4.43
C LYS A 133 -7.64 -5.05 4.60
N TRP A 134 -8.27 -4.02 4.00
CA TRP A 134 -7.84 -2.61 4.14
C TRP A 134 -8.13 -1.96 5.50
N LYS A 135 -8.31 -2.74 6.57
CA LYS A 135 -8.83 -2.21 7.85
C LYS A 135 -7.76 -1.61 8.75
N ALA A 136 -6.50 -1.95 8.51
CA ALA A 136 -5.35 -1.37 9.20
C ALA A 136 -4.83 -0.17 8.40
N GLY A 137 -4.98 1.04 8.94
CA GLY A 137 -4.52 2.30 8.35
C GLY A 137 -5.33 3.51 8.82
N ILE A 138 -4.83 4.71 8.56
CA ILE A 138 -5.50 5.99 8.86
C ILE A 138 -6.40 6.36 7.69
N SER A 139 -7.71 6.43 7.92
CA SER A 139 -8.66 6.82 6.87
C SER A 139 -8.59 8.32 6.61
N LEU A 140 -8.35 8.68 5.34
CA LEU A 140 -8.41 10.07 4.89
C LEU A 140 -9.86 10.46 4.62
N LYS A 141 -10.21 11.70 4.97
CA LYS A 141 -11.50 12.29 4.62
C LYS A 141 -11.38 13.07 3.32
N ILE A 142 -12.39 12.95 2.48
CA ILE A 142 -12.52 13.67 1.21
C ILE A 142 -13.86 14.41 1.21
N ASP A 143 -14.02 15.37 0.31
CA ASP A 143 -15.27 16.10 0.16
C ASP A 143 -16.40 15.15 -0.28
N ASP A 144 -17.52 15.16 0.46
CA ASP A 144 -18.72 14.38 0.15
C ASP A 144 -19.25 14.64 -1.27
N SER A 145 -18.98 15.84 -1.84
CA SER A 145 -19.31 16.18 -3.21
C SER A 145 -18.60 15.27 -4.23
N ASN A 146 -17.33 14.93 -4.00
CA ASN A 146 -16.55 14.02 -4.85
C ASN A 146 -17.14 12.60 -4.82
N ALA A 147 -17.57 12.13 -3.64
CA ALA A 147 -18.15 10.80 -3.50
C ALA A 147 -19.55 10.69 -4.11
N SER A 148 -20.35 11.76 -4.05
CA SER A 148 -21.72 11.80 -4.57
C SER A 148 -21.79 11.98 -6.09
N GLN A 149 -20.83 12.72 -6.68
CA GLN A 149 -20.74 12.98 -8.12
C GLN A 149 -19.68 12.13 -8.82
N SER A 150 -19.26 11.03 -8.19
CA SER A 150 -18.08 10.28 -8.59
C SER A 150 -18.17 9.73 -10.03
N GLU A 151 -19.33 9.27 -10.48
CA GLU A 151 -19.50 8.75 -11.85
C GLU A 151 -19.24 9.83 -12.91
N LYS A 152 -19.76 11.04 -12.70
CA LYS A 152 -19.57 12.19 -13.60
C LYS A 152 -18.11 12.68 -13.59
N LEU A 153 -17.48 12.71 -12.42
CA LEU A 153 -16.08 13.12 -12.29
C LEU A 153 -15.16 12.08 -12.93
N VAL A 154 -15.42 10.79 -12.73
CA VAL A 154 -14.68 9.70 -13.39
C VAL A 154 -14.83 9.74 -14.90
N GLU A 155 -16.01 10.05 -15.44
CA GLU A 155 -16.19 10.22 -16.89
C GLU A 155 -15.19 11.24 -17.46
N LYS A 156 -15.10 12.42 -16.83
CA LYS A 156 -14.18 13.49 -17.23
C LYS A 156 -12.72 13.09 -17.05
N HIS A 157 -12.37 12.52 -15.90
CA HIS A 157 -10.99 12.16 -15.57
C HIS A 157 -10.48 10.97 -16.39
N PHE A 158 -11.33 10.00 -16.69
CA PHE A 158 -11.03 8.90 -17.60
C PHE A 158 -10.66 9.41 -19.00
N GLN A 159 -11.44 10.35 -19.56
CA GLN A 159 -11.12 10.94 -20.86
C GLN A 159 -9.77 11.67 -20.83
N HIS A 160 -9.52 12.46 -19.78
CA HIS A 160 -8.28 13.21 -19.64
C HIS A 160 -7.05 12.31 -19.46
N GLN A 161 -7.20 11.18 -18.76
CA GLN A 161 -6.11 10.26 -18.41
C GLN A 161 -5.98 9.08 -19.36
N PHE A 162 -6.78 9.02 -20.44
CA PHE A 162 -6.89 7.82 -21.28
C PHE A 162 -5.52 7.29 -21.76
N ASN A 163 -4.64 8.17 -22.22
CA ASN A 163 -3.29 7.81 -22.67
C ASN A 163 -2.43 7.29 -21.51
N GLN A 164 -2.47 7.94 -20.34
CA GLN A 164 -1.73 7.46 -19.16
C GLN A 164 -2.23 6.09 -18.69
N ILE A 165 -3.54 5.84 -18.77
CA ILE A 165 -4.15 4.56 -18.44
C ILE A 165 -3.70 3.46 -19.42
N LEU A 166 -3.57 3.80 -20.71
CA LEU A 166 -3.00 2.91 -21.73
C LEU A 166 -1.52 2.62 -21.46
N ASP A 167 -0.72 3.64 -21.17
CA ASP A 167 0.71 3.50 -20.89
C ASP A 167 0.98 2.67 -19.63
N LYS A 168 0.13 2.82 -18.59
CA LYS A 168 0.13 1.98 -17.39
C LYS A 168 -0.33 0.53 -17.66
N GLY A 169 -0.77 0.22 -18.87
CA GLY A 169 -1.20 -1.12 -19.30
C GLY A 169 -2.53 -1.57 -18.70
N TYR A 170 -3.36 -0.64 -18.21
CA TYR A 170 -4.67 -0.97 -17.62
C TYR A 170 -5.73 -1.32 -18.66
N LEU A 171 -5.46 -0.95 -19.93
CA LEU A 171 -6.28 -1.25 -21.11
C LEU A 171 -5.45 -2.01 -22.14
N SER A 172 -4.70 -3.02 -21.70
CA SER A 172 -3.80 -3.79 -22.58
C SER A 172 -4.51 -4.45 -23.77
N HIS A 173 -5.81 -4.73 -23.66
CA HIS A 173 -6.62 -5.26 -24.78
C HIS A 173 -6.82 -4.27 -25.92
N LEU A 174 -6.52 -2.98 -25.72
CA LEU A 174 -6.60 -1.94 -26.75
C LEU A 174 -5.26 -1.72 -27.48
N GLN A 175 -4.16 -2.27 -26.97
CA GLN A 175 -2.85 -2.15 -27.60
C GLN A 175 -2.75 -3.16 -28.74
N THR A 176 -2.99 -2.72 -29.98
CA THR A 176 -2.77 -3.53 -31.18
C THR A 176 -1.28 -3.66 -31.49
N GLN A 177 -0.81 -4.87 -31.81
CA GLN A 177 0.61 -5.18 -32.04
C GLN A 177 1.23 -4.51 -33.28
N ASP A 178 0.42 -3.94 -34.19
CA ASP A 178 0.87 -3.50 -35.52
C ASP A 178 0.54 -2.03 -35.89
N GLY A 179 -0.08 -1.26 -34.97
CA GLY A 179 -0.46 0.14 -35.23
C GLY A 179 0.60 1.14 -34.78
N LYS A 180 1.07 2.02 -35.69
CA LYS A 180 2.01 3.13 -35.35
C LYS A 180 1.37 4.18 -34.42
N GLU A 181 0.04 4.30 -34.40
CA GLU A 181 -0.69 5.31 -33.61
C GLU A 181 -1.44 4.70 -32.42
N GLN A 182 -1.37 5.38 -31.27
CA GLN A 182 -2.10 5.01 -30.06
C GLN A 182 -3.61 5.30 -30.22
N PRO A 183 -4.50 4.42 -29.70
CA PRO A 183 -5.93 4.68 -29.71
C PRO A 183 -6.27 5.94 -28.92
N SER A 184 -7.31 6.65 -29.34
CA SER A 184 -7.84 7.83 -28.62
C SER A 184 -9.30 7.62 -28.26
N VAL A 185 -9.72 8.11 -27.10
CA VAL A 185 -11.12 8.03 -26.67
C VAL A 185 -11.98 8.94 -27.54
N TYR A 186 -13.08 8.40 -28.09
CA TYR A 186 -14.06 9.14 -28.87
C TYR A 186 -15.18 9.68 -27.98
N THR A 187 -15.86 8.77 -27.27
CA THR A 187 -16.95 9.10 -26.35
C THR A 187 -16.95 8.14 -25.17
N VAL A 188 -17.36 8.63 -24.00
CA VAL A 188 -17.69 7.77 -22.85
C VAL A 188 -19.19 7.56 -22.85
N ASN A 189 -19.61 6.31 -22.95
CA ASN A 189 -21.01 5.93 -23.13
C ASN A 189 -21.72 5.78 -21.79
N SER A 190 -21.05 5.21 -20.78
CA SER A 190 -21.56 5.16 -19.42
C SER A 190 -20.44 4.90 -18.41
N VAL A 191 -20.66 5.38 -17.18
CA VAL A 191 -19.83 5.10 -16.00
C VAL A 191 -20.76 4.64 -14.89
N ASN A 192 -20.54 3.42 -14.37
CA ASN A 192 -21.35 2.86 -13.31
C ASN A 192 -20.47 2.45 -12.13
N LYS A 193 -20.79 2.94 -10.93
CA LYS A 193 -20.12 2.56 -9.69
C LYS A 193 -20.42 1.10 -9.34
N LEU A 194 -19.37 0.35 -9.02
CA LEU A 194 -19.46 -1.06 -8.62
C LEU A 194 -19.32 -1.24 -7.11
N ARG A 195 -18.20 -0.77 -6.53
CA ARG A 195 -17.93 -0.89 -5.09
C ARG A 195 -17.00 0.20 -4.58
N GLN A 196 -17.05 0.43 -3.28
CA GLN A 196 -16.08 1.24 -2.56
C GLN A 196 -14.91 0.36 -2.10
N LEU A 197 -13.72 0.94 -2.16
CA LEU A 197 -12.46 0.37 -1.67
C LEU A 197 -11.50 1.54 -1.43
N PRO A 198 -10.63 1.52 -0.43
CA PRO A 198 -9.59 2.54 -0.35
C PRO A 198 -8.42 2.23 -1.28
N LEU A 199 -7.76 3.28 -1.76
CA LEU A 199 -6.37 3.22 -2.20
C LEU A 199 -5.49 3.30 -0.95
N ARG A 200 -4.67 2.27 -0.72
CA ARG A 200 -3.70 2.26 0.38
C ARG A 200 -2.43 2.96 -0.06
N LEU A 201 -2.03 3.98 0.68
CA LEU A 201 -0.81 4.74 0.50
C LEU A 201 0.13 4.47 1.68
N THR A 202 1.10 3.59 1.48
CA THR A 202 2.12 3.28 2.49
C THR A 202 3.15 4.41 2.50
N THR A 203 3.26 5.11 3.63
CA THR A 203 4.09 6.30 3.77
C THR A 203 5.22 6.06 4.75
N GLU A 204 6.45 6.22 4.30
CA GLU A 204 7.63 6.21 5.15
C GLU A 204 7.87 7.61 5.72
N PHE A 205 7.94 7.71 7.04
CA PHE A 205 8.35 8.91 7.74
C PHE A 205 9.84 8.81 8.05
N GLN A 206 10.57 9.80 7.57
CA GLN A 206 12.03 9.86 7.64
C GLN A 206 12.50 11.05 8.48
N MET A 207 13.66 10.89 9.09
CA MET A 207 14.37 11.99 9.74
C MET A 207 15.78 12.17 9.18
N ASP A 208 16.29 13.38 9.28
CA ASP A 208 17.69 13.72 8.98
C ASP A 208 18.62 13.38 10.16
N ILE A 209 19.91 13.68 10.01
CA ILE A 209 20.95 13.45 11.03
C ILE A 209 20.74 14.26 12.32
N ASP A 210 19.94 15.34 12.27
CA ASP A 210 19.62 16.20 13.40
C ASP A 210 18.31 15.76 14.10
N GLY A 211 17.71 14.66 13.65
CA GLY A 211 16.48 14.11 14.21
C GLY A 211 15.22 14.87 13.81
N LYS A 212 15.25 15.64 12.72
CA LYS A 212 14.11 16.41 12.23
C LYS A 212 13.41 15.69 11.09
N SER A 213 12.07 15.85 11.00
CA SER A 213 11.30 15.26 9.92
C SER A 213 11.74 15.78 8.55
N VAL A 214 11.85 14.85 7.60
CA VAL A 214 12.03 15.15 6.19
C VAL A 214 10.66 15.27 5.52
N GLU A 215 10.60 16.01 4.41
CA GLU A 215 9.40 16.11 3.57
C GLU A 215 9.03 14.75 2.96
N ARG A 216 7.73 14.52 2.80
CA ARG A 216 7.19 13.26 2.27
C ARG A 216 7.43 13.20 0.75
N GLU A 217 7.72 12.00 0.25
CA GLU A 217 7.82 11.77 -1.19
C GLU A 217 6.43 11.77 -1.84
N ASP A 218 6.41 12.05 -3.15
CA ASP A 218 5.21 11.96 -3.99
C ASP A 218 4.85 10.50 -4.29
N TYR A 219 3.56 10.21 -4.44
CA TYR A 219 3.06 8.90 -4.82
C TYR A 219 2.96 8.76 -6.35
N GLU A 220 3.61 7.74 -6.90
CA GLU A 220 3.57 7.45 -8.34
C GLU A 220 2.16 7.05 -8.84
N GLU A 221 1.32 6.52 -7.96
CA GLU A 221 -0.06 6.13 -8.27
C GLU A 221 -0.96 7.34 -8.54
N LEU A 222 -0.61 8.51 -8.00
CA LEU A 222 -1.40 9.72 -8.06
C LEU A 222 -0.92 10.66 -9.17
N ILE A 223 -1.84 11.48 -9.67
CA ILE A 223 -1.54 12.56 -10.63
C ILE A 223 -0.97 13.77 -9.92
N SER A 224 -1.43 14.01 -8.69
CA SER A 224 -0.89 15.03 -7.80
C SER A 224 -0.95 14.53 -6.37
N SER A 225 0.19 14.56 -5.68
CA SER A 225 0.26 14.21 -4.26
C SER A 225 -0.09 15.38 -3.36
N GLU A 226 -0.04 16.63 -3.84
CA GLU A 226 -0.23 17.85 -3.04
C GLU A 226 -1.54 17.81 -2.24
N CYS A 227 -2.67 17.59 -2.92
CA CYS A 227 -3.98 17.48 -2.29
C CYS A 227 -4.01 16.33 -1.25
N VAL A 228 -3.36 15.21 -1.53
CA VAL A 228 -3.33 14.07 -0.61
C VAL A 228 -2.43 14.35 0.60
N HIS A 229 -1.29 15.00 0.41
CA HIS A 229 -0.40 15.43 1.48
C HIS A 229 -1.07 16.42 2.42
N GLU A 230 -1.93 17.31 1.90
CA GLU A 230 -2.78 18.21 2.70
C GLU A 230 -3.81 17.43 3.53
N LEU A 231 -4.53 16.48 2.91
CA LEU A 231 -5.49 15.62 3.63
C LEU A 231 -4.80 14.83 4.74
N MET A 232 -3.60 14.30 4.48
CA MET A 232 -2.77 13.64 5.48
C MET A 232 -2.39 14.61 6.61
N ALA A 233 -1.94 15.83 6.28
CA ALA A 233 -1.57 16.81 7.31
C ALA A 233 -2.74 17.16 8.23
N ILE A 234 -3.95 17.32 7.67
CA ILE A 234 -5.18 17.55 8.44
C ILE A 234 -5.48 16.38 9.37
N GLU A 235 -5.41 15.14 8.85
CA GLU A 235 -5.69 13.95 9.64
C GLU A 235 -4.63 13.69 10.72
N LEU A 236 -3.36 13.93 10.41
CA LEU A 236 -2.25 13.86 11.37
C LEU A 236 -2.42 14.88 12.50
N ALA A 237 -2.77 16.13 12.17
CA ALA A 237 -3.06 17.16 13.18
C ALA A 237 -4.26 16.78 14.07
N ARG A 238 -5.28 16.12 13.50
CA ARG A 238 -6.47 15.65 14.24
C ARG A 238 -6.15 14.56 15.24
N VAL A 239 -5.24 13.63 14.91
CA VAL A 239 -4.87 12.49 15.77
C VAL A 239 -3.61 12.73 16.59
N SER A 240 -2.94 13.87 16.39
CA SER A 240 -1.71 14.24 17.09
C SER A 240 -1.88 14.20 18.61
N THR A 241 -0.89 13.65 19.29
CA THR A 241 -0.80 13.59 20.75
C THR A 241 0.14 14.66 21.29
N LEU A 242 -0.02 15.02 22.55
CA LEU A 242 0.87 15.96 23.23
C LEU A 242 2.29 15.39 23.32
N ASN A 243 3.27 16.29 23.39
CA ASN A 243 4.65 15.91 23.61
C ASN A 243 4.80 15.06 24.88
N ASN A 244 5.30 13.83 24.74
CA ASN A 244 5.37 12.85 25.82
C ASN A 244 6.81 12.50 26.25
N THR A 245 7.82 13.25 25.79
CA THR A 245 9.25 12.95 26.05
C THR A 245 9.54 12.72 27.53
N MET A 246 9.05 13.58 28.42
CA MET A 246 9.30 13.45 29.86
C MET A 246 8.61 12.24 30.51
N SER A 247 7.44 11.85 30.03
CA SER A 247 6.75 10.63 30.49
C SER A 247 7.54 9.38 30.08
N ILE A 248 8.06 9.37 28.86
CA ILE A 248 8.91 8.28 28.39
C ILE A 248 10.22 8.21 29.16
N PHE A 249 10.88 9.33 29.44
CA PHE A 249 12.11 9.31 30.27
C PHE A 249 11.85 8.76 31.67
N LYS A 250 10.69 9.07 32.29
CA LYS A 250 10.28 8.45 33.56
C LYS A 250 10.07 6.93 33.41
N SER A 251 9.51 6.50 32.28
CA SER A 251 9.32 5.09 31.97
C SER A 251 10.66 4.36 31.80
N MET A 252 11.62 4.96 31.10
CA MET A 252 12.99 4.44 30.97
C MET A 252 13.66 4.26 32.33
N VAL A 253 13.58 5.26 33.20
CA VAL A 253 14.13 5.18 34.57
C VAL A 253 13.43 4.06 35.36
N SER A 254 12.10 3.95 35.28
CA SER A 254 11.34 2.88 35.94
C SER A 254 11.75 1.50 35.45
N LEU A 255 12.08 1.38 34.16
CA LEU A 255 12.59 0.16 33.53
C LEU A 255 14.10 -0.05 33.75
N SER A 256 14.83 0.92 34.30
CA SER A 256 16.30 0.94 34.40
C SER A 256 16.99 0.82 33.03
N ASP A 257 16.43 1.50 32.04
CA ASP A 257 16.94 1.53 30.68
C ASP A 257 17.79 2.78 30.43
N GLU A 258 19.00 2.77 30.98
CA GLU A 258 19.95 3.87 30.83
C GLU A 258 20.54 3.94 29.42
N GLU A 259 20.65 2.81 28.72
CA GLU A 259 21.24 2.77 27.38
C GLU A 259 20.38 3.51 26.36
N THR A 260 19.06 3.28 26.33
CA THR A 260 18.19 4.03 25.40
C THR A 260 18.18 5.53 25.71
N LEU A 261 18.29 5.91 26.99
CA LEU A 261 18.32 7.32 27.39
C LEU A 261 19.55 8.07 26.83
N LYS A 262 20.69 7.39 26.65
CA LYS A 262 21.93 7.97 26.09
C LYS A 262 21.81 8.36 24.61
N LEU A 263 20.77 7.90 23.92
CA LEU A 263 20.53 8.23 22.51
C LEU A 263 20.01 9.65 22.29
N PHE A 264 19.55 10.31 23.35
CA PHE A 264 18.94 11.63 23.30
C PHE A 264 19.97 12.72 23.60
N ASP A 265 19.94 13.77 22.78
CA ASP A 265 20.70 14.97 23.08
C ASP A 265 20.12 15.70 24.30
N SER A 266 20.99 16.00 25.27
CA SER A 266 20.61 16.58 26.56
C SER A 266 19.93 17.96 26.49
N LYS A 267 20.04 18.69 25.37
CA LYS A 267 19.50 20.04 25.22
C LYS A 267 18.22 20.05 24.40
N THR A 268 18.18 19.26 23.34
CA THR A 268 17.09 19.25 22.36
C THR A 268 16.10 18.11 22.59
N ASN A 269 16.50 17.06 23.32
CA ASN A 269 15.77 15.79 23.43
C ASN A 269 15.45 15.15 22.06
N LEU A 270 16.24 15.48 21.04
CA LEU A 270 16.18 14.83 19.73
C LEU A 270 17.21 13.71 19.68
N ILE A 271 16.98 12.76 18.77
CA ILE A 271 17.89 11.65 18.52
C ILE A 271 18.72 11.97 17.28
N ASN A 272 20.01 11.69 17.36
CA ASN A 272 20.84 11.55 16.17
C ASN A 272 20.80 10.08 15.70
N PRO A 273 20.27 9.78 14.51
CA PRO A 273 20.24 8.42 13.96
C PRO A 273 21.57 7.67 14.00
N ASN A 274 22.70 8.37 13.81
CA ASN A 274 24.01 7.76 13.83
C ASN A 274 24.35 7.15 15.21
N TYR A 275 23.87 7.75 16.30
CA TYR A 275 24.06 7.18 17.65
C TYR A 275 23.31 5.86 17.83
N VAL A 276 22.16 5.70 17.16
CA VAL A 276 21.45 4.42 17.15
C VAL A 276 22.27 3.37 16.41
N GLU A 277 22.90 3.72 15.28
CA GLU A 277 23.76 2.80 14.53
C GLU A 277 25.04 2.41 15.30
N GLU A 278 25.69 3.38 15.95
CA GLU A 278 26.85 3.16 16.82
C GLU A 278 26.50 2.25 18.00
N MET A 279 25.36 2.49 18.66
CA MET A 279 24.89 1.63 19.75
C MET A 279 24.62 0.20 19.27
N GLN A 280 23.97 0.05 18.11
CA GLN A 280 23.75 -1.26 17.51
C GLN A 280 25.06 -1.98 17.15
N ALA A 281 26.09 -1.24 16.71
CA ALA A 281 27.40 -1.79 16.44
C ALA A 281 28.08 -2.27 17.73
N LEU A 282 28.03 -1.47 18.79
CA LEU A 282 28.58 -1.82 20.10
C LEU A 282 27.93 -3.08 20.68
N GLU A 283 26.60 -3.17 20.65
CA GLU A 283 25.83 -4.30 21.16
C GLU A 283 26.15 -5.61 20.43
N ARG A 284 26.42 -5.54 19.12
CA ARG A 284 26.86 -6.71 18.33
C ARG A 284 28.21 -7.27 18.79
N HIS A 285 29.08 -6.43 19.36
CA HIS A 285 30.41 -6.84 19.84
C HIS A 285 30.45 -7.23 21.33
N THR A 286 29.59 -6.63 22.16
CA THR A 286 29.63 -6.81 23.63
C THR A 286 28.88 -8.04 24.14
N ALA A 287 28.17 -8.77 23.27
CA ALA A 287 27.37 -9.95 23.63
C ALA A 287 26.44 -9.71 24.84
N SER A 288 25.93 -8.47 24.99
CA SER A 288 25.13 -8.01 26.12
C SER A 288 23.75 -8.66 26.23
N GLY A 289 23.35 -9.45 25.22
CA GLY A 289 21.99 -9.97 25.09
C GLY A 289 20.95 -8.89 24.78
N ARG A 290 21.40 -7.65 24.49
CA ARG A 290 20.56 -6.50 24.14
C ARG A 290 20.74 -6.15 22.66
N ALA A 291 19.66 -5.77 21.99
CA ALA A 291 19.66 -5.25 20.63
C ALA A 291 18.69 -4.09 20.47
N THR A 292 19.23 -2.87 20.36
CA THR A 292 18.51 -1.61 20.15
C THR A 292 18.05 -1.48 18.70
N PHE A 293 16.90 -0.84 18.48
CA PHE A 293 16.35 -0.60 17.16
C PHE A 293 15.48 0.66 17.09
N LEU A 294 15.44 1.27 15.91
CA LEU A 294 14.56 2.38 15.56
C LEU A 294 13.36 1.85 14.76
N GLY A 295 12.19 2.40 15.03
CA GLY A 295 10.92 2.10 14.40
C GLY A 295 10.15 0.92 15.01
N PRO A 296 8.92 0.67 14.54
CA PRO A 296 8.03 -0.31 15.14
C PRO A 296 8.62 -1.73 15.04
N ILE A 297 8.27 -2.61 15.98
CA ILE A 297 8.76 -4.00 15.99
C ILE A 297 8.33 -4.79 14.75
N TYR A 298 7.18 -4.46 14.18
CA TYR A 298 6.63 -5.06 12.97
C TYR A 298 7.23 -4.50 11.67
N SER A 299 8.19 -3.56 11.74
CA SER A 299 8.98 -3.20 10.55
C SER A 299 9.77 -4.42 10.05
N LYS A 300 10.03 -4.51 8.74
CA LYS A 300 10.68 -5.69 8.14
C LYS A 300 12.00 -6.04 8.83
N GLY A 301 12.85 -5.05 9.09
CA GLY A 301 14.14 -5.25 9.75
C GLY A 301 14.02 -5.62 11.22
N ASN A 302 13.11 -4.97 11.96
CA ASN A 302 12.96 -5.22 13.40
C ASN A 302 12.27 -6.56 13.68
N TRP A 303 11.32 -6.96 12.82
CA TRP A 303 10.69 -8.27 12.93
C TRP A 303 11.68 -9.41 12.69
N GLN A 304 12.60 -9.23 11.73
CA GLN A 304 13.70 -10.18 11.51
C GLN A 304 14.65 -10.27 12.72
N LYS A 305 14.96 -9.14 13.38
CA LYS A 305 15.76 -9.13 14.62
C LYS A 305 15.05 -9.92 15.73
N LEU A 306 13.75 -9.70 15.91
CA LEU A 306 12.93 -10.46 16.88
C LEU A 306 12.90 -11.95 16.57
N GLN A 307 12.65 -12.32 15.31
CA GLN A 307 12.63 -13.73 14.89
C GLN A 307 13.99 -14.41 15.14
N LYS A 308 15.09 -13.71 14.88
CA LYS A 308 16.45 -14.23 15.17
C LYS A 308 16.67 -14.45 16.67
N ALA A 309 16.19 -13.54 17.52
CA ALA A 309 16.27 -13.70 18.97
C ALA A 309 15.40 -14.86 19.48
N LEU A 310 14.21 -15.04 18.92
CA LEU A 310 13.28 -16.12 19.29
C LEU A 310 13.70 -17.51 18.79
N ALA A 311 14.38 -17.60 17.64
CA ALA A 311 14.73 -18.86 16.99
C ALA A 311 15.38 -19.90 17.94
N PRO A 312 16.43 -19.59 18.72
CA PRO A 312 17.04 -20.58 19.63
C PRO A 312 16.10 -21.02 20.75
N MET A 313 15.22 -20.14 21.24
CA MET A 313 14.24 -20.46 22.29
C MET A 313 13.17 -21.41 21.74
N LEU A 314 12.62 -21.07 20.57
CA LEU A 314 11.60 -21.89 19.92
C LEU A 314 12.15 -23.25 19.48
N ALA A 315 13.38 -23.32 18.97
CA ALA A 315 14.04 -24.59 18.65
C ALA A 315 14.13 -25.51 19.88
N LYS A 316 14.58 -24.98 21.03
CA LYS A 316 14.61 -25.74 22.31
C LYS A 316 13.22 -26.20 22.74
N ARG A 317 12.19 -25.35 22.59
CA ARG A 317 10.79 -25.72 22.89
C ARG A 317 10.26 -26.77 21.92
N ILE A 318 10.70 -26.79 20.65
CA ILE A 318 10.34 -27.79 19.64
C ILE A 318 11.02 -29.14 19.92
N GLU A 319 12.28 -29.15 20.35
CA GLU A 319 12.99 -30.39 20.71
C GLU A 319 12.50 -31.00 22.03
N SER A 320 12.05 -30.16 22.97
CA SER A 320 11.51 -30.61 24.26
C SER A 320 10.23 -31.43 24.10
N LYS A 321 10.07 -32.55 24.82
CA LYS A 321 8.80 -33.30 24.81
C LYS A 321 7.66 -32.59 25.55
N ALA A 322 7.95 -31.56 26.35
CA ALA A 322 6.96 -30.87 27.15
C ALA A 322 6.18 -29.82 26.33
N ASP A 323 4.86 -29.78 26.52
CA ASP A 323 4.03 -28.68 26.04
C ASP A 323 4.30 -27.44 26.92
N LYS A 324 4.53 -26.29 26.28
CA LYS A 324 4.83 -25.02 26.94
C LYS A 324 3.68 -24.02 26.80
N GLY A 325 2.47 -24.50 26.53
CA GLY A 325 1.26 -23.71 26.37
C GLY A 325 0.77 -22.98 27.63
N SER A 326 1.37 -23.22 28.80
CA SER A 326 1.18 -22.37 29.98
C SER A 326 2.07 -21.13 29.98
N SER A 327 3.22 -21.18 29.30
CA SER A 327 4.15 -20.05 29.19
C SER A 327 3.56 -18.99 28.27
N ARG A 328 3.32 -17.80 28.80
CA ARG A 328 2.70 -16.71 28.03
C ARG A 328 3.76 -15.99 27.20
N PHE A 329 3.37 -15.66 25.97
CA PHE A 329 4.02 -14.60 25.21
C PHE A 329 3.02 -13.44 25.13
N THR A 330 3.23 -12.44 25.97
CA THR A 330 2.32 -11.30 26.13
C THR A 330 2.80 -10.14 25.29
N TRP A 331 1.94 -9.58 24.46
CA TRP A 331 2.15 -8.34 23.71
C TRP A 331 1.18 -7.28 24.25
N ILE A 332 1.69 -6.22 24.86
CA ILE A 332 0.91 -5.06 25.31
C ILE A 332 1.11 -3.93 24.31
N ALA A 333 0.02 -3.50 23.68
CA ALA A 333 0.00 -2.37 22.78
C ALA A 333 0.05 -1.04 23.56
N PRO A 334 0.67 0.01 22.97
CA PRO A 334 0.64 1.37 23.51
C PRO A 334 -0.71 2.03 23.22
N SER A 335 -1.01 3.11 23.93
CA SER A 335 -2.11 4.05 23.64
C SER A 335 -1.68 5.09 22.60
N ASP A 336 -1.18 4.60 21.45
CA ASP A 336 -0.64 5.43 20.36
C ASP A 336 -1.54 5.35 19.11
N PRO A 337 -1.92 6.48 18.48
CA PRO A 337 -2.83 6.50 17.34
C PRO A 337 -2.22 5.94 16.03
N PHE A 338 -0.90 5.87 15.94
CA PHE A 338 -0.16 5.38 14.77
C PHE A 338 0.20 3.89 14.88
N TRP A 339 0.11 3.32 16.09
CA TRP A 339 0.34 1.90 16.33
C TRP A 339 -0.64 1.02 15.53
N ALA A 340 -0.09 -0.05 14.95
CA ALA A 340 -0.80 -0.99 14.08
C ALA A 340 -1.42 -0.37 12.80
N LYS A 341 -1.11 0.89 12.45
CA LYS A 341 -1.56 1.53 11.20
C LYS A 341 -0.66 1.17 10.01
N SER A 342 -0.29 -0.10 9.89
CA SER A 342 0.48 -0.64 8.76
C SER A 342 0.07 -2.09 8.50
N ASP A 343 -0.02 -2.50 7.24
CA ASP A 343 -0.28 -3.89 6.84
C ASP A 343 0.73 -4.88 7.42
N ARG A 344 1.96 -4.42 7.66
CA ARG A 344 3.02 -5.24 8.25
C ARG A 344 2.64 -5.72 9.64
N PHE A 345 1.90 -4.92 10.42
CA PHE A 345 1.42 -5.34 11.73
C PHE A 345 0.53 -6.60 11.63
N ILE A 346 -0.41 -6.64 10.69
CA ILE A 346 -1.32 -7.79 10.51
C ILE A 346 -0.53 -9.04 10.12
N SER A 347 0.48 -8.88 9.27
CA SER A 347 1.39 -9.98 8.90
C SER A 347 2.21 -10.49 10.09
N SER A 348 2.77 -9.58 10.89
CA SER A 348 3.52 -9.89 12.11
C SER A 348 2.65 -10.54 13.19
N LEU A 349 1.41 -10.06 13.39
CA LEU A 349 0.44 -10.65 14.30
C LEU A 349 0.07 -12.07 13.88
N SER A 350 -0.12 -12.29 12.56
CA SER A 350 -0.35 -13.62 12.02
C SER A 350 0.83 -14.56 12.29
N ASP A 351 2.06 -14.10 12.09
CA ASP A 351 3.28 -14.88 12.37
C ASP A 351 3.43 -15.19 13.87
N PHE A 352 3.16 -14.21 14.73
CA PHE A 352 3.15 -14.35 16.19
C PHE A 352 2.14 -15.41 16.67
N ILE A 353 0.92 -15.41 16.12
CA ILE A 353 -0.08 -16.41 16.49
C ILE A 353 0.27 -17.78 15.92
N HIS A 354 0.67 -17.86 14.64
CA HIS A 354 0.97 -19.14 13.99
C HIS A 354 2.18 -19.86 14.59
N LYS A 355 3.23 -19.13 15.00
CA LYS A 355 4.41 -19.71 15.65
C LYS A 355 4.19 -20.14 17.10
N SER A 356 3.00 -19.90 17.66
CA SER A 356 2.69 -20.34 19.02
C SER A 356 2.49 -21.85 19.17
N SER A 357 2.29 -22.57 18.07
CA SER A 357 2.03 -24.02 18.07
C SER A 357 2.61 -24.72 16.86
N THR A 358 3.00 -25.99 17.04
CA THR A 358 3.23 -26.93 15.94
C THR A 358 1.98 -27.79 15.73
N LYS A 359 2.00 -28.74 14.79
CA LYS A 359 0.91 -29.71 14.63
C LYS A 359 0.67 -30.57 15.87
N GLU A 360 1.67 -30.73 16.73
CA GLU A 360 1.67 -31.70 17.83
C GLU A 360 1.53 -31.06 19.21
N LYS A 361 1.95 -29.80 19.38
CA LYS A 361 2.02 -29.15 20.71
C LYS A 361 2.00 -27.63 20.64
N ARG A 362 1.71 -26.98 21.78
CA ARG A 362 1.88 -25.54 21.95
C ARG A 362 3.28 -25.19 22.46
N LEU A 363 3.90 -24.22 21.80
CA LEU A 363 5.20 -23.66 22.16
C LEU A 363 5.06 -22.51 23.17
N TYR A 364 3.97 -21.74 23.09
CA TYR A 364 3.61 -20.71 24.05
C TYR A 364 2.12 -20.35 23.89
N LYS A 365 1.57 -19.60 24.85
CA LYS A 365 0.25 -18.98 24.72
C LYS A 365 0.40 -17.54 24.22
N PRO A 366 0.00 -17.22 22.98
CA PRO A 366 0.04 -15.85 22.48
C PRO A 366 -1.09 -15.06 23.16
N VAL A 367 -0.78 -13.88 23.68
CA VAL A 367 -1.79 -12.96 24.23
C VAL A 367 -1.47 -11.56 23.77
N LEU A 368 -2.41 -10.93 23.07
CA LEU A 368 -2.34 -9.51 22.73
C LEU A 368 -3.33 -8.73 23.61
N TYR A 369 -2.83 -7.69 24.26
CA TYR A 369 -3.59 -6.71 25.00
C TYR A 369 -3.61 -5.40 24.22
N VAL A 370 -4.81 -4.86 23.99
CA VAL A 370 -5.02 -3.56 23.34
C VAL A 370 -5.69 -2.57 24.31
N PRO A 371 -5.36 -1.27 24.23
CA PRO A 371 -5.88 -0.28 25.17
C PRO A 371 -7.40 -0.11 25.03
N VAL A 372 -8.09 -0.06 26.17
CA VAL A 372 -9.49 0.34 26.33
C VAL A 372 -9.62 1.13 27.63
N SER A 373 -10.62 2.01 27.75
CA SER A 373 -10.83 2.75 29.00
C SER A 373 -11.32 1.84 30.14
N ASP A 374 -12.29 0.95 29.87
CA ASP A 374 -12.76 -0.09 30.79
C ASP A 374 -13.47 -1.23 30.03
N ASP A 375 -14.00 -2.21 30.75
CA ASP A 375 -14.77 -3.35 30.25
C ASP A 375 -16.12 -2.99 29.60
N ARG A 376 -16.49 -1.70 29.60
CA ARG A 376 -17.72 -1.16 29.00
C ARG A 376 -17.43 -0.24 27.81
N ASP A 377 -16.16 -0.04 27.43
CA ASP A 377 -15.78 0.74 26.26
C ASP A 377 -16.05 0.00 24.94
N SER A 378 -17.34 -0.11 24.63
CA SER A 378 -17.81 -0.78 23.42
C SER A 378 -17.37 -0.09 22.13
N ARG A 379 -17.10 1.22 22.18
CA ARG A 379 -16.73 2.01 20.99
C ARG A 379 -15.33 1.63 20.54
N ILE A 380 -14.36 1.69 21.46
CA ILE A 380 -12.97 1.32 21.15
C ILE A 380 -12.86 -0.18 20.90
N ALA A 381 -13.60 -1.02 21.64
CA ALA A 381 -13.63 -2.46 21.37
C ALA A 381 -14.17 -2.79 19.95
N LYS A 382 -15.20 -2.08 19.47
CA LYS A 382 -15.70 -2.22 18.09
C LYS A 382 -14.65 -1.76 17.06
N GLN A 383 -13.91 -0.70 17.36
CA GLN A 383 -12.80 -0.24 16.52
C GLN A 383 -11.72 -1.32 16.42
N TRP A 384 -11.19 -1.83 17.55
CA TRP A 384 -10.21 -2.90 17.56
C TRP A 384 -10.69 -4.16 16.83
N LYS A 385 -11.94 -4.56 17.05
CA LYS A 385 -12.56 -5.69 16.34
C LYS A 385 -12.52 -5.49 14.82
N ASN A 386 -12.76 -4.28 14.34
CA ASN A 386 -12.71 -3.96 12.92
C ASN A 386 -11.27 -4.01 12.39
N GLU A 387 -10.34 -3.33 13.04
CA GLU A 387 -8.94 -3.21 12.60
C GLU A 387 -8.21 -4.57 12.62
N LEU A 388 -8.43 -5.39 13.65
CA LEU A 388 -7.79 -6.70 13.82
C LEU A 388 -8.39 -7.80 12.94
N GLY A 389 -9.54 -7.55 12.30
CA GLY A 389 -10.17 -8.49 11.37
C GLY A 389 -10.42 -9.85 12.00
N GLN A 390 -9.77 -10.90 11.49
CA GLN A 390 -9.94 -12.27 11.98
C GLN A 390 -9.30 -12.53 13.37
N PHE A 391 -8.33 -11.70 13.77
CA PHE A 391 -7.54 -11.93 14.98
C PHE A 391 -8.20 -11.44 16.27
N HIS A 392 -9.29 -10.66 16.18
CA HIS A 392 -10.00 -10.08 17.34
C HIS A 392 -10.49 -11.08 18.40
N LYS A 393 -10.56 -12.38 18.07
CA LYS A 393 -11.01 -13.43 18.99
C LYS A 393 -9.97 -13.76 20.05
N ASP A 394 -8.69 -13.55 19.74
CA ASP A 394 -7.55 -13.92 20.59
C ASP A 394 -6.93 -12.70 21.27
N VAL A 395 -7.69 -11.60 21.37
CA VAL A 395 -7.23 -10.28 21.85
C VAL A 395 -8.08 -9.82 23.03
N ASN A 396 -7.40 -9.32 24.06
CA ASN A 396 -7.99 -8.79 25.27
C ASN A 396 -7.87 -7.27 25.33
N GLY A 397 -8.86 -6.63 25.96
CA GLY A 397 -8.76 -5.23 26.37
C GLY A 397 -7.92 -5.10 27.63
N LEU A 398 -7.10 -4.06 27.71
CA LEU A 398 -6.34 -3.67 28.88
C LEU A 398 -6.64 -2.21 29.21
N ALA A 399 -6.90 -1.92 30.48
CA ALA A 399 -7.10 -0.57 30.97
C ALA A 399 -5.89 0.31 30.62
N GLU A 400 -6.15 1.45 29.99
CA GLU A 400 -5.14 2.45 29.63
C GLU A 400 -4.34 2.94 30.85
N GLY A 401 -3.07 3.28 30.63
CA GLY A 401 -2.19 3.84 31.67
C GLY A 401 -0.95 3.01 32.02
N PHE A 402 -0.75 1.84 31.39
CA PHE A 402 0.50 1.10 31.55
C PHE A 402 1.67 1.95 31.05
N LEU A 403 2.53 2.40 31.97
CA LEU A 403 3.63 3.34 31.68
C LEU A 403 3.12 4.58 30.92
N ASP A 404 2.06 5.21 31.46
CA ASP A 404 1.33 6.35 30.90
C ASP A 404 0.74 6.09 29.49
N GLY A 405 0.68 4.82 29.06
CA GLY A 405 0.21 4.43 27.73
C GLY A 405 1.24 4.62 26.61
N ASN A 406 2.47 5.04 26.91
CA ASN A 406 3.48 5.40 25.90
C ASN A 406 4.44 4.25 25.54
N VAL A 407 4.27 3.07 26.15
CA VAL A 407 5.22 1.96 26.03
C VAL A 407 4.53 0.69 25.54
N GLU A 408 5.10 0.09 24.52
CA GLU A 408 4.74 -1.23 23.99
C GLU A 408 5.71 -2.27 24.54
N ILE A 409 5.18 -3.43 24.94
CA ILE A 409 6.00 -4.53 25.46
C ILE A 409 5.65 -5.85 24.80
N LEU A 410 6.67 -6.62 24.42
CA LEU A 410 6.53 -8.04 24.11
C LEU A 410 7.33 -8.83 25.15
N HIS A 411 6.71 -9.75 25.86
CA HIS A 411 7.36 -10.51 26.93
C HIS A 411 7.06 -12.00 26.81
N LEU A 412 8.10 -12.79 26.54
CA LEU A 412 8.08 -14.24 26.63
C LEU A 412 8.67 -14.65 27.98
N GLU A 413 7.84 -15.23 28.83
CA GLU A 413 8.17 -15.54 30.23
C GLU A 413 9.52 -16.23 30.40
N GLY A 414 10.45 -15.54 31.08
CA GLY A 414 11.78 -16.05 31.44
C GLY A 414 12.79 -16.14 30.28
N GLU A 415 12.44 -15.72 29.07
CA GLU A 415 13.31 -15.90 27.90
C GLU A 415 13.60 -14.61 27.12
N LEU A 416 12.62 -13.74 26.93
CA LEU A 416 12.78 -12.56 26.08
C LEU A 416 11.84 -11.42 26.48
N ALA A 417 12.36 -10.19 26.40
CA ALA A 417 11.58 -8.98 26.53
C ALA A 417 11.91 -8.01 25.39
N VAL A 418 10.89 -7.33 24.88
CA VAL A 418 11.01 -6.20 23.96
C VAL A 418 10.31 -5.03 24.62
N VAL A 419 10.96 -3.87 24.64
CA VAL A 419 10.39 -2.61 25.12
C VAL A 419 10.51 -1.59 23.99
N ILE A 420 9.43 -0.88 23.71
CA ILE A 420 9.37 0.13 22.66
C ILE A 420 8.66 1.35 23.20
N TYR A 421 9.33 2.48 23.14
CA TYR A 421 8.80 3.76 23.55
C TYR A 421 8.28 4.50 22.33
N HIS A 422 7.04 4.96 22.38
CA HIS A 422 6.38 5.66 21.28
C HIS A 422 6.46 7.17 21.49
N PHE A 423 7.55 7.78 21.03
CA PHE A 423 7.83 9.21 21.25
C PHE A 423 6.95 10.10 20.39
N ALA A 424 6.15 10.95 21.02
CA ALA A 424 5.40 12.02 20.39
C ALA A 424 6.13 13.36 20.58
N GLN A 425 6.53 13.98 19.48
CA GLN A 425 7.15 15.30 19.43
C GLN A 425 6.55 16.08 18.26
N PRO A 426 5.27 16.49 18.35
CA PRO A 426 4.51 17.04 17.21
C PRO A 426 5.13 18.31 16.61
N GLU A 427 5.99 19.01 17.36
CA GLU A 427 6.72 20.18 16.88
C GLU A 427 7.85 19.83 15.89
N THR A 428 8.34 18.59 15.89
CA THR A 428 9.49 18.15 15.09
C THR A 428 9.18 16.94 14.21
N LEU A 429 8.32 16.03 14.68
CA LEU A 429 7.96 14.77 14.03
C LEU A 429 6.43 14.70 13.86
N PRO A 430 5.92 14.52 12.64
CA PRO A 430 4.47 14.51 12.36
C PRO A 430 3.75 13.24 12.83
N VAL A 431 4.49 12.17 13.11
CA VAL A 431 3.99 10.91 13.70
C VAL A 431 4.90 10.49 14.85
N THR A 432 4.45 9.55 15.67
CA THR A 432 5.29 9.05 16.76
C THR A 432 6.53 8.32 16.24
N MET A 433 7.60 8.35 17.02
CA MET A 433 8.86 7.66 16.74
C MET A 433 9.02 6.49 17.71
N PRO A 434 8.74 5.26 17.28
CA PRO A 434 9.02 4.09 18.08
C PRO A 434 10.53 3.88 18.19
N LEU A 435 11.04 3.73 19.41
CA LEU A 435 12.43 3.41 19.68
C LEU A 435 12.45 2.35 20.78
N GLY A 436 13.22 1.29 20.58
CA GLY A 436 13.17 0.19 21.53
C GLY A 436 14.39 -0.70 21.52
N PHE A 437 14.32 -1.75 22.33
CA PHE A 437 15.34 -2.77 22.41
C PHE A 437 14.72 -4.15 22.65
N ILE A 438 15.43 -5.18 22.19
CA ILE A 438 15.19 -6.59 22.51
C ILE A 438 16.22 -6.98 23.57
N SER A 439 15.81 -7.67 24.63
CA SER A 439 16.71 -8.20 25.65
C SER A 439 16.43 -9.67 25.94
N THR A 440 17.51 -10.44 26.03
CA THR A 440 17.54 -11.82 26.55
C THR A 440 18.28 -11.91 27.89
N ASP A 441 18.68 -10.77 28.46
CA ASP A 441 19.28 -10.71 29.79
C ASP A 441 18.23 -11.06 30.85
N GLN A 442 18.55 -12.02 31.72
CA GLN A 442 17.59 -12.60 32.65
C GLN A 442 17.13 -11.62 33.73
N ALA A 443 17.99 -10.70 34.17
CA ALA A 443 17.61 -9.67 35.14
C ALA A 443 16.59 -8.71 34.51
N THR A 444 16.86 -8.25 33.30
CA THR A 444 15.98 -7.37 32.52
C THR A 444 14.64 -8.04 32.21
N VAL A 445 14.66 -9.28 31.71
CA VAL A 445 13.45 -10.06 31.38
C VAL A 445 12.58 -10.30 32.61
N SER A 446 13.19 -10.61 33.75
CA SER A 446 12.46 -10.85 35.00
C SER A 446 11.81 -9.57 35.53
N LYS A 447 12.54 -8.44 35.47
CA LYS A 447 12.04 -7.15 35.92
C LYS A 447 10.83 -6.69 35.07
N ILE A 448 10.97 -6.74 33.75
CA ILE A 448 9.88 -6.37 32.82
C ILE A 448 8.68 -7.31 33.02
N GLY A 449 8.94 -8.61 33.14
CA GLY A 449 7.89 -9.60 33.37
C GLY A 449 7.09 -9.31 34.64
N LYS A 450 7.76 -8.95 35.73
CA LYS A 450 7.09 -8.57 36.98
C LYS A 450 6.19 -7.35 36.79
N LEU A 451 6.67 -6.29 36.13
CA LEU A 451 5.87 -5.08 35.87
C LEU A 451 4.63 -5.38 35.02
N VAL A 452 4.78 -6.21 33.98
CA VAL A 452 3.68 -6.64 33.12
C VAL A 452 2.64 -7.43 33.93
N ILE A 453 3.07 -8.42 34.70
CA ILE A 453 2.18 -9.27 35.51
C ILE A 453 1.47 -8.43 36.58
N ASP A 454 2.21 -7.60 37.31
CA ASP A 454 1.66 -6.75 38.38
C ASP A 454 0.62 -5.76 37.82
N TYR A 455 0.86 -5.19 36.64
CA TYR A 455 -0.12 -4.30 36.02
C TYR A 455 -1.36 -5.04 35.51
N VAL A 456 -1.18 -6.14 34.76
CA VAL A 456 -2.31 -6.89 34.19
C VAL A 456 -3.21 -7.49 35.29
N ALA A 457 -2.62 -8.00 36.36
CA ALA A 457 -3.36 -8.54 37.51
C ALA A 457 -3.86 -7.45 38.48
N GLY A 458 -3.39 -6.21 38.30
CA GLY A 458 -3.76 -5.07 39.13
C GLY A 458 -5.16 -4.53 38.85
N SER A 459 -5.47 -3.45 39.55
CA SER A 459 -6.75 -2.74 39.42
C SER A 459 -6.49 -1.25 39.18
N SER A 460 -7.31 -0.64 38.34
CA SER A 460 -7.33 0.79 38.08
C SER A 460 -8.15 1.52 39.14
N SER A 461 -8.31 2.84 38.98
CA SER A 461 -9.17 3.63 39.86
C SER A 461 -10.58 3.02 39.94
N PHE A 462 -11.18 3.02 41.14
CA PHE A 462 -12.48 2.40 41.45
C PHE A 462 -12.51 0.86 41.47
N ASP A 463 -11.39 0.20 41.81
CA ASP A 463 -11.26 -1.26 41.99
C ASP A 463 -11.66 -2.09 40.75
N LYS A 464 -11.56 -1.49 39.56
CA LYS A 464 -11.80 -2.20 38.31
C LYS A 464 -10.55 -2.96 37.88
N PRO A 465 -10.65 -4.21 37.45
CA PRO A 465 -9.49 -4.97 36.97
C PRO A 465 -8.89 -4.30 35.72
N ASN A 466 -7.56 -4.33 35.61
CA ASN A 466 -6.89 -3.81 34.42
C ASN A 466 -7.12 -4.72 33.20
N ASP A 467 -7.13 -6.04 33.37
CA ASP A 467 -7.59 -6.97 32.31
C ASP A 467 -9.11 -6.84 32.13
N CYS A 468 -9.53 -6.22 31.03
CA CYS A 468 -10.94 -5.96 30.71
C CYS A 468 -11.60 -7.16 29.99
N GLY A 469 -10.89 -8.28 29.84
CA GLY A 469 -11.35 -9.47 29.14
C GLY A 469 -11.29 -9.34 27.61
N SER A 470 -11.87 -10.30 26.91
CA SER A 470 -11.77 -10.35 25.43
C SER A 470 -12.47 -9.16 24.76
N ILE A 471 -11.91 -8.65 23.67
CA ILE A 471 -12.57 -7.61 22.86
C ILE A 471 -13.94 -8.09 22.37
N SER A 472 -14.06 -9.38 22.07
CA SER A 472 -15.32 -10.01 21.66
C SER A 472 -16.40 -9.97 22.73
N SER A 473 -16.04 -10.04 24.03
CA SER A 473 -17.01 -9.94 25.12
C SER A 473 -17.46 -8.50 25.37
N ILE A 474 -16.53 -7.53 25.33
CA ILE A 474 -16.84 -6.11 25.51
C ILE A 474 -17.82 -5.61 24.41
N VAL A 475 -17.66 -6.09 23.17
CA VAL A 475 -18.57 -5.74 22.08
C VAL A 475 -19.98 -6.35 22.26
N LYS A 476 -20.12 -7.44 23.01
CA LYS A 476 -21.42 -8.12 23.24
C LYS A 476 -22.15 -7.63 24.49
N SER A 477 -21.44 -7.03 25.44
CA SER A 477 -22.01 -6.49 26.68
C SER A 477 -22.66 -5.11 26.50
N SER A 478 -22.62 -4.57 25.28
CA SER A 478 -23.24 -3.30 24.86
C SER A 478 -24.37 -3.53 23.89
#